data_AF-A0A1F4XH35-F1
#
_entry.id   AF-A0A1F4XH35-F1
#
_cell.length_a   1.000
_cell.length_b   1.000
_cell.length_c   1.000
_cell.angle_alpha   90.00
_cell.angle_beta   90.00
_cell.angle_gamma   90.00
#
_symmetry.space_group_name_H-M   'P 1'
#
loop_
_entity.id
_entity.type
_entity.pdbx_description
1 polymer ?
#
loop_
_entity_poly.entity_id
_entity_poly.type
_entity_poly.pdbx_seq_one_letter_code
_entity_poly.pdbx_strand_id
1 'polypeptide(L)'
;MKRRSRELSDKERIETLDALYTATAAMQGRDAMKLFLRDLLTQSERIMLGRRIVIARRLLSGEGPTHIAADMKVGYDTIYRVQRWLEDQLPGYEQAIREMEKEYQKRKQKGIDKKLYATNALYRLKKKYPLHFLLFPTPKS
;
A
#
# COMPACT_ATOMS: atom_id res chain seq x y z
N MET A 1 -18.07 -21.00 22.98
CA MET A 1 -18.43 -21.22 21.56
C MET A 1 -18.03 -19.99 20.74
N LYS A 2 -17.57 -20.18 19.50
CA LYS A 2 -17.29 -19.08 18.57
C LYS A 2 -18.63 -18.48 18.10
N ARG A 3 -18.99 -17.29 18.60
CA ARG A 3 -20.19 -16.54 18.14
C ARG A 3 -19.97 -16.06 16.71
N ARG A 4 -20.98 -16.17 15.85
CA ARG A 4 -20.93 -15.63 14.48
C ARG A 4 -21.11 -14.12 14.52
N SER A 5 -20.58 -13.41 13.52
CA SER A 5 -20.71 -11.94 13.43
C SER A 5 -22.15 -11.43 13.47
N ARG A 6 -23.09 -12.23 12.95
CA ARG A 6 -24.54 -11.97 12.96
C ARG A 6 -25.24 -12.21 14.31
N GLU A 7 -24.53 -12.78 15.28
CA GLU A 7 -25.05 -13.08 16.63
C GLU A 7 -24.56 -12.05 17.66
N LEU A 8 -23.79 -11.05 17.23
CA LEU A 8 -23.36 -9.94 18.08
C LEU A 8 -24.49 -8.90 18.16
N SER A 9 -24.72 -8.37 19.35
CA SER A 9 -25.56 -7.19 19.48
C SER A 9 -24.89 -6.00 18.79
N ASP A 10 -25.69 -5.00 18.38
CA ASP A 10 -25.15 -3.80 17.75
C ASP A 10 -24.13 -3.10 18.66
N LYS A 11 -24.37 -3.08 19.97
CA LYS A 11 -23.45 -2.52 20.95
C LYS A 11 -22.10 -3.25 20.97
N GLU A 12 -22.11 -4.58 21.07
CA GLU A 12 -20.87 -5.39 21.04
C GLU A 12 -20.12 -5.19 19.72
N ARG A 13 -20.85 -5.07 18.61
CA ARG A 13 -20.26 -4.85 17.29
C ARG A 13 -19.58 -3.48 17.19
N ILE A 14 -20.24 -2.43 17.67
CA ILE A 14 -19.69 -1.07 17.70
C ILE A 14 -18.42 -1.06 18.55
N GLU A 15 -18.48 -1.57 19.78
CA GLU A 15 -17.34 -1.61 20.69
C GLU A 15 -16.14 -2.36 20.09
N THR A 16 -16.39 -3.51 19.47
CA THR A 16 -15.33 -4.31 18.84
C THR A 16 -14.67 -3.58 17.68
N LEU A 17 -15.45 -2.93 16.82
CA LEU A 17 -14.93 -2.21 15.66
C LEU A 17 -14.22 -0.92 16.07
N ASP A 18 -14.76 -0.20 17.06
CA ASP A 18 -14.19 1.03 17.58
C ASP A 18 -12.81 0.79 18.23
N ALA A 19 -12.67 -0.30 18.99
CA ALA A 19 -11.39 -0.71 19.54
C ALA A 19 -10.35 -0.97 18.44
N LEU A 20 -10.75 -1.65 17.35
CA LEU A 20 -9.86 -1.92 16.20
C LEU A 20 -9.43 -0.62 15.49
N TYR A 21 -10.37 0.29 15.24
CA TYR A 21 -10.07 1.56 14.57
C TYR A 21 -9.20 2.47 15.43
N THR A 22 -9.48 2.55 16.73
CA THR A 22 -8.68 3.31 17.69
C THR A 22 -7.26 2.76 17.78
N ALA A 23 -7.11 1.43 17.89
CA ALA A 23 -5.79 0.80 17.94
C ALA A 23 -4.98 1.04 16.65
N THR A 24 -5.61 0.90 15.48
CA THR A 24 -4.93 1.13 14.19
C THR A 24 -4.57 2.60 13.97
N ALA A 25 -5.42 3.55 14.38
CA ALA A 25 -5.14 4.98 14.30
C ALA A 25 -4.01 5.44 15.23
N ALA A 26 -3.86 4.80 16.40
CA ALA A 26 -2.79 5.11 17.35
C ALA A 26 -1.39 4.67 16.87
N MET A 27 -1.32 3.72 15.92
CA MET A 27 -0.04 3.21 15.43
C MET A 27 0.59 4.16 14.41
N GLN A 28 1.73 4.75 14.77
CA GLN A 28 2.48 5.65 13.89
C GLN A 28 3.63 4.93 13.20
N GLY A 29 3.64 5.00 11.86
CA GLY A 29 4.73 4.49 11.05
C GLY A 29 4.64 3.01 10.68
N ARG A 30 5.41 2.64 9.66
CA ARG A 30 5.33 1.30 9.04
C ARG A 30 5.77 0.18 9.97
N ASP A 31 6.80 0.40 10.78
CA ASP A 31 7.38 -0.66 11.60
C ASP A 31 6.49 -1.01 12.80
N ALA A 32 5.91 0.00 13.45
CA ALA A 32 4.88 -0.20 14.48
C ALA A 32 3.67 -0.95 13.91
N MET A 33 3.15 -0.51 12.75
CA MET A 33 2.03 -1.18 12.09
C MET A 33 2.37 -2.63 11.68
N LYS A 34 3.61 -2.90 11.25
CA LYS A 34 4.06 -4.25 10.90
C LYS A 34 4.05 -5.18 12.11
N LEU A 35 4.53 -4.71 13.27
CA LEU A 35 4.52 -5.48 14.52
C LEU A 35 3.09 -5.72 14.96
N PHE A 36 2.26 -4.68 14.99
CA PHE A 36 0.85 -4.76 15.34
C PHE A 36 0.10 -5.81 14.49
N LEU A 37 0.21 -5.73 13.16
CA LEU A 37 -0.46 -6.69 12.28
C LEU A 37 0.11 -8.10 12.41
N ARG A 38 1.40 -8.26 12.73
CA ARG A 38 2.00 -9.59 12.96
C ARG A 38 1.42 -10.25 14.20
N ASP A 39 1.18 -9.47 15.25
CA ASP A 39 0.75 -9.98 16.54
C ASP A 39 -0.78 -10.14 16.57
N LEU A 40 -1.53 -9.30 15.83
CA LEU A 40 -2.99 -9.37 15.70
C LEU A 40 -3.48 -10.48 14.73
N LEU A 41 -2.78 -10.66 13.61
CA LEU A 41 -3.24 -11.51 12.50
C LEU A 41 -2.32 -12.70 12.28
N THR A 42 -2.93 -13.83 11.93
CA THR A 42 -2.18 -15.00 11.47
C THR A 42 -1.41 -14.69 10.19
N GLN A 43 -0.38 -15.48 9.89
CA GLN A 43 0.40 -15.33 8.66
C GLN A 43 -0.48 -15.45 7.41
N SER A 44 -1.42 -16.40 7.40
CA SER A 44 -2.35 -16.63 6.30
C SER A 44 -3.27 -15.44 6.06
N GLU A 45 -3.80 -14.83 7.13
CA GLU A 45 -4.65 -13.63 7.04
C GLU A 45 -3.87 -12.44 6.48
N ARG A 46 -2.63 -12.22 6.94
CA ARG A 46 -1.76 -11.16 6.41
C ARG A 46 -1.48 -11.32 4.92
N ILE A 47 -1.17 -12.54 4.49
CA ILE A 47 -0.94 -12.84 3.07
C ILE A 47 -2.22 -12.61 2.26
N MET A 48 -3.37 -13.05 2.77
CA MET A 48 -4.66 -12.91 2.10
C MET A 48 -5.06 -11.43 1.93
N LEU A 49 -4.92 -10.62 2.97
CA LEU A 49 -5.17 -9.18 2.90
C LEU A 49 -4.19 -8.47 1.95
N GLY A 50 -2.90 -8.82 2.02
CA GLY A 50 -1.88 -8.29 1.12
C GLY A 50 -2.15 -8.64 -0.35
N ARG A 51 -2.58 -9.87 -0.64
CA ARG A 51 -2.95 -10.28 -2.00
C ARG A 51 -4.11 -9.48 -2.56
N ARG A 52 -5.13 -9.19 -1.74
CA ARG A 52 -6.27 -8.34 -2.17
C ARG A 52 -5.79 -6.94 -2.58
N ILE A 53 -4.90 -6.34 -1.81
CA ILE A 53 -4.30 -5.02 -2.13
C ILE A 53 -3.51 -5.09 -3.46
N VAL A 54 -2.75 -6.16 -3.69
CA VAL A 54 -2.00 -6.35 -4.94
C VAL A 54 -2.95 -6.53 -6.13
N ILE A 55 -4.01 -7.33 -5.98
CA ILE A 55 -5.04 -7.51 -7.02
C ILE A 55 -5.66 -6.15 -7.36
N ALA A 56 -6.04 -5.38 -6.35
CA ALA A 56 -6.64 -4.06 -6.55
C ALA A 56 -5.72 -3.13 -7.36
N ARG A 57 -4.43 -3.10 -7.02
CA ARG A 57 -3.43 -2.32 -7.77
C ARG A 57 -3.34 -2.75 -9.22
N ARG A 58 -3.33 -4.06 -9.49
CA ARG A 58 -3.25 -4.62 -10.85
C ARG A 58 -4.50 -4.31 -11.68
N LEU A 59 -5.68 -4.44 -11.08
CA LEU A 59 -6.95 -4.05 -11.70
C LEU A 59 -6.95 -2.56 -12.05
N LEU A 60 -6.51 -1.69 -11.13
CA LEU A 60 -6.38 -0.25 -11.38
C LEU A 60 -5.31 0.09 -12.42
N SER A 61 -4.35 -0.81 -12.66
CA SER A 61 -3.35 -0.68 -13.73
C SER A 61 -3.85 -1.19 -15.08
N GLY A 62 -5.11 -1.64 -15.17
CA GLY A 62 -5.71 -2.17 -16.40
C GLY A 62 -5.41 -3.63 -16.69
N GLU A 63 -4.84 -4.38 -15.75
CA GLU A 63 -4.53 -5.80 -15.92
C GLU A 63 -5.82 -6.65 -15.89
N GLY A 64 -5.99 -7.55 -16.86
CA GLY A 64 -7.17 -8.39 -16.97
C GLY A 64 -7.26 -9.49 -15.88
N PRO A 65 -8.47 -9.85 -15.40
CA PRO A 65 -8.66 -10.86 -14.36
C PRO A 65 -8.00 -12.22 -14.64
N THR A 66 -7.99 -12.67 -15.89
CA THR A 66 -7.36 -13.92 -16.34
C THR A 66 -5.86 -13.93 -16.09
N HIS A 67 -5.18 -12.81 -16.38
CA HIS A 67 -3.74 -12.70 -16.19
C HIS A 67 -3.39 -12.66 -14.70
N ILE A 68 -4.15 -11.88 -13.92
CA ILE A 68 -3.99 -11.81 -12.46
C ILE A 68 -4.19 -13.20 -11.82
N ALA A 69 -5.22 -13.94 -12.25
CA ALA A 69 -5.50 -15.29 -11.77
C ALA A 69 -4.34 -16.25 -12.05
N ALA A 70 -3.83 -16.22 -13.28
CA ALA A 70 -2.75 -17.10 -13.74
C ALA A 70 -1.41 -16.83 -13.04
N ASP A 71 -1.04 -15.55 -12.89
CA ASP A 71 0.23 -15.13 -12.28
C ASP A 71 0.20 -15.29 -10.75
N MET A 72 -0.84 -14.77 -10.11
CA MET A 72 -0.91 -14.81 -8.65
C MET A 72 -1.35 -16.19 -8.12
N LYS A 73 -1.91 -17.07 -8.95
CA LYS A 73 -2.60 -18.31 -8.54
C LYS A 73 -3.76 -18.01 -7.57
N VAL A 74 -4.68 -17.16 -8.00
CA VAL A 74 -5.88 -16.75 -7.24
C VAL A 74 -7.12 -17.14 -8.04
N GLY A 75 -8.15 -17.65 -7.37
CA GLY A 75 -9.44 -17.92 -7.99
C GLY A 75 -10.17 -16.63 -8.42
N TYR A 76 -10.90 -16.71 -9.53
CA TYR A 76 -11.64 -15.59 -10.11
C TYR A 76 -12.59 -14.91 -9.11
N ASP A 77 -13.22 -15.67 -8.21
CA ASP A 77 -14.13 -15.12 -7.19
C ASP A 77 -13.48 -14.05 -6.30
N THR A 78 -12.19 -14.23 -5.97
CA THR A 78 -11.47 -13.25 -5.16
C THR A 78 -11.18 -11.99 -5.96
N ILE A 79 -10.84 -12.15 -7.24
CA ILE A 79 -10.55 -11.03 -8.14
C ILE A 79 -11.82 -10.22 -8.39
N TYR A 80 -12.93 -10.87 -8.75
CA TYR A 80 -14.21 -10.20 -8.97
C TYR A 80 -14.74 -9.54 -7.70
N ARG A 81 -14.51 -10.10 -6.52
CA ARG A 81 -14.87 -9.44 -5.26
C ARG A 81 -14.08 -8.15 -5.04
N VAL A 82 -12.78 -8.16 -5.33
CA VAL A 82 -11.94 -6.96 -5.24
C VAL A 82 -12.31 -5.95 -6.32
N GLN A 83 -12.60 -6.40 -7.54
CA GLN A 83 -13.08 -5.55 -8.62
C GLN A 83 -14.39 -4.86 -8.22
N ARG A 84 -15.34 -5.61 -7.67
CA ARG A 84 -16.60 -5.05 -7.17
C ARG A 84 -16.37 -4.00 -6.07
N TRP A 85 -15.43 -4.21 -5.16
CA TRP A 85 -15.08 -3.20 -4.15
C TRP A 85 -14.54 -1.89 -4.74
N LEU A 86 -13.84 -1.96 -5.88
CA LEU A 86 -13.37 -0.80 -6.61
C LEU A 86 -14.52 -0.13 -7.39
N GLU A 87 -15.41 -0.91 -7.98
CA GLU A 87 -16.58 -0.42 -8.74
C GLU A 87 -17.67 0.19 -7.84
N ASP A 88 -17.95 -0.43 -6.70
CA ASP A 88 -18.91 0.04 -5.67
C ASP A 88 -18.39 1.30 -4.93
N GLN A 89 -17.30 1.92 -5.43
CA GLN A 89 -16.71 3.16 -4.94
C GLN A 89 -16.46 3.16 -3.43
N LEU A 90 -15.89 2.08 -2.86
CA LEU A 90 -15.47 2.10 -1.45
C LEU A 90 -14.34 3.13 -1.28
N PRO A 91 -14.62 4.35 -0.78
CA PRO A 91 -13.70 5.48 -0.93
C PRO A 91 -12.42 5.28 -0.13
N GLY A 92 -12.53 4.60 1.02
CA GLY A 92 -11.38 4.26 1.85
C GLY A 92 -10.41 3.29 1.18
N TYR A 93 -10.90 2.39 0.32
CA TYR A 93 -10.04 1.42 -0.35
C TYR A 93 -9.25 2.07 -1.49
N GLU A 94 -9.92 2.89 -2.29
CA GLU A 94 -9.25 3.65 -3.36
C GLU A 94 -8.22 4.62 -2.78
N GLN A 95 -8.58 5.36 -1.73
CA GLN A 95 -7.66 6.26 -1.04
C GLN A 95 -6.43 5.50 -0.50
N ALA A 96 -6.63 4.34 0.11
CA ALA A 96 -5.53 3.52 0.61
C ALA A 96 -4.56 3.09 -0.51
N ILE A 97 -5.08 2.68 -1.68
CA ILE A 97 -4.23 2.32 -2.82
C ILE A 97 -3.47 3.54 -3.36
N ARG A 98 -4.13 4.70 -3.48
CA ARG A 98 -3.50 5.95 -3.94
C ARG A 98 -2.37 6.39 -3.01
N GLU A 99 -2.59 6.39 -1.69
CA GLU A 99 -1.55 6.75 -0.72
C GLU A 99 -0.40 5.74 -0.68
N MET A 100 -0.71 4.44 -0.83
CA MET A 100 0.30 3.40 -0.96
C MET A 100 1.20 3.64 -2.18
N GLU A 101 0.62 3.98 -3.33
CA GLU A 101 1.39 4.22 -4.56
C GLU A 101 2.30 5.45 -4.42
N LYS A 102 1.80 6.55 -3.84
CA LYS A 102 2.63 7.73 -3.53
C LYS A 102 3.83 7.35 -2.67
N GLU A 103 3.62 6.53 -1.64
CA GLU A 103 4.70 6.09 -0.75
C GLU A 103 5.71 5.17 -1.48
N TYR A 104 5.26 4.30 -2.39
CA TYR A 104 6.15 3.52 -3.24
C TYR A 104 7.01 4.42 -4.15
N GLN A 105 6.41 5.40 -4.81
CA GLN A 105 7.14 6.32 -5.68
C GLN A 105 8.17 7.15 -4.90
N LYS A 106 7.80 7.67 -3.71
CA LYS A 106 8.75 8.35 -2.81
C LYS A 106 9.96 7.49 -2.48
N ARG A 107 9.74 6.20 -2.18
CA ARG A 107 10.83 5.25 -1.88
C ARG A 107 11.69 4.95 -3.09
N LYS A 108 11.07 4.73 -4.25
CA LYS A 108 11.79 4.52 -5.52
C LYS A 108 12.67 5.73 -5.84
N GLN A 109 12.13 6.93 -5.71
CA GLN A 109 12.88 8.18 -5.92
C GLN A 109 14.04 8.34 -4.95
N LYS A 110 13.84 8.07 -3.65
CA LYS A 110 14.91 8.07 -2.64
C LYS A 110 16.01 7.05 -2.95
N GLY A 111 15.64 5.86 -3.44
CA GLY A 111 16.59 4.83 -3.86
C GLY A 111 17.43 5.28 -5.07
N ILE A 112 16.78 5.86 -6.09
CA ILE A 112 17.45 6.41 -7.28
C ILE A 112 18.39 7.56 -6.88
N ASP A 113 17.91 8.50 -6.05
CA ASP A 113 18.70 9.63 -5.53
C ASP A 113 19.94 9.14 -4.77
N LYS A 114 19.80 8.14 -3.89
CA LYS A 114 20.92 7.54 -3.17
C LYS A 114 21.93 6.89 -4.13
N LYS A 115 21.46 6.21 -5.18
CA LYS A 115 22.33 5.60 -6.20
C LYS A 115 23.09 6.67 -6.98
N LEU A 116 22.40 7.71 -7.46
CA LEU A 116 23.00 8.83 -8.19
C LEU A 116 24.01 9.59 -7.34
N TYR A 117 23.71 9.79 -6.05
CA TYR A 117 24.63 10.41 -5.11
C TYR A 117 25.91 9.56 -4.92
N ALA A 118 25.80 8.25 -4.92
CA ALA A 118 26.96 7.36 -4.82
C ALA A 118 27.79 7.34 -6.12
N THR A 119 27.16 7.31 -7.30
CA THR A 119 27.86 7.10 -8.58
C THR A 119 28.31 8.37 -9.29
N ASN A 120 27.61 9.49 -9.11
CA ASN A 120 27.85 10.70 -9.91
C ASN A 120 28.40 11.86 -9.06
N ALA A 121 29.67 12.21 -9.30
CA ALA A 121 30.35 13.31 -8.61
C ALA A 121 29.70 14.69 -8.88
N LEU A 122 29.28 14.95 -10.12
CA LEU A 122 28.58 16.18 -10.49
C LEU A 122 27.22 16.28 -9.79
N TYR A 123 26.51 15.15 -9.64
CA TYR A 123 25.24 15.10 -8.92
C TYR A 123 25.43 15.49 -7.44
N ARG A 124 26.47 14.96 -6.78
CA ARG A 124 26.84 15.36 -5.40
C ARG A 124 27.14 16.85 -5.30
N LEU A 125 27.95 17.36 -6.24
CA LEU A 125 28.37 18.75 -6.26
C LEU A 125 27.18 19.70 -6.44
N LYS A 126 26.26 19.37 -7.37
CA LYS A 126 25.01 20.11 -7.59
C LYS A 126 24.12 20.13 -6.35
N LYS A 127 24.00 18.99 -5.65
CA LYS A 127 23.17 18.88 -4.45
C LYS A 127 23.76 19.68 -3.27
N LYS A 128 25.08 19.79 -3.18
CA LYS A 128 25.78 20.57 -2.14
C LYS A 128 25.81 22.08 -2.45
N TYR A 129 25.95 22.47 -3.72
CA TYR A 129 26.08 23.86 -4.14
C TYR A 129 25.09 24.23 -5.26
N PRO A 130 23.77 24.24 -4.99
CA PRO A 130 22.76 24.41 -6.04
C PRO A 130 22.86 25.76 -6.77
N LEU A 131 23.24 26.84 -6.09
CA LEU A 131 23.36 28.19 -6.66
C LEU A 131 24.45 28.28 -7.75
N HIS A 132 25.49 27.46 -7.69
CA HIS A 132 26.57 27.48 -8.68
C HIS A 132 26.15 26.86 -10.02
N PHE A 133 25.03 26.12 -10.04
CA PHE A 133 24.47 25.48 -11.23
C PHE A 133 23.22 26.22 -11.75
N LEU A 134 22.95 27.44 -11.25
CA LEU A 134 21.74 28.19 -11.58
C LEU A 134 21.73 28.71 -13.02
N LEU A 135 22.91 28.94 -13.60
CA LEU A 135 23.11 29.44 -14.97
C LEU A 135 23.52 28.36 -15.98
N PHE A 136 23.69 27.11 -15.55
CA PHE A 136 24.11 26.02 -16.42
C PHE A 136 22.92 25.09 -16.71
N PRO A 137 22.39 25.06 -17.95
CA PRO A 137 21.35 24.10 -18.30
C PRO A 137 21.93 22.69 -18.24
N THR A 138 21.26 21.79 -17.51
CA THR A 138 21.66 20.38 -17.52
C THR A 138 21.39 19.78 -18.89
N PRO A 139 22.33 19.03 -19.50
CA PRO A 139 22.04 18.31 -20.73
C PRO A 139 20.90 17.32 -20.46
N LYS A 140 19.87 17.35 -21.31
CA LYS A 140 18.80 16.35 -21.29
C LYS A 140 19.41 15.03 -21.77
N SER A 141 19.44 14.03 -20.89
CA SER A 141 19.68 12.63 -21.26
C SER A 141 18.40 12.00 -21.80
#